data_AF-A0A919BAZ8-F1
#
_entry.id   AF-A0A919BAZ8-F1
#
_cell.length_a   1.000
_cell.length_b   1.000
_cell.length_c   1.000
_cell.angle_alpha   90.00
_cell.angle_beta   90.00
_cell.angle_gamma   90.00
#
_symmetry.space_group_name_H-M   'P 1'
#
loop_
_entity.id
_entity.type
_entity.pdbx_description
1 polymer ?
#
loop_
_entity_poly.entity_id
_entity_poly.type
_entity_poly.pdbx_seq_one_letter_code
_entity_poly.pdbx_strand_id
1 'polypeptide(L)'
;MGGMVSETATHDERLRDLEAEAFRTGRTLAEHGEQLAMIREQQRTAFGNIDSLADAIGAPGDRSITERLDTMERVLFALARAQGINPDALG
;
A
#
# COMPACT_ATOMS: atom_id res chain seq x y z
N MET A 1 -15.99 -45.59 -38.31
CA MET A 1 -14.77 -44.81 -38.02
C MET A 1 -15.05 -43.32 -38.27
N GLY A 2 -15.83 -42.66 -37.40
CA GLY A 2 -16.19 -41.23 -37.57
C GLY A 2 -16.18 -40.41 -36.28
N GLY A 3 -16.19 -41.05 -35.10
CA GLY A 3 -16.20 -40.36 -33.81
C GLY A 3 -14.87 -39.70 -33.44
N MET A 4 -13.74 -40.41 -33.58
CA MET A 4 -12.42 -39.89 -33.17
C MET A 4 -11.99 -38.65 -33.95
N VAL A 5 -12.25 -38.59 -35.27
CA VAL A 5 -11.84 -37.46 -36.13
C VAL A 5 -12.60 -36.17 -35.80
N SER A 6 -13.89 -36.29 -35.45
CA SER A 6 -14.72 -35.14 -35.09
C SER A 6 -14.38 -34.60 -33.70
N GLU A 7 -14.04 -35.49 -32.77
CA GLU A 7 -13.67 -35.12 -31.40
C GLU A 7 -12.29 -34.42 -31.36
N THR A 8 -11.32 -34.91 -32.15
CA THR A 8 -10.02 -34.23 -32.33
C THR A 8 -10.16 -32.86 -33.00
N ALA A 9 -11.05 -32.72 -34.00
CA ALA A 9 -11.29 -31.43 -34.65
C ALA A 9 -11.88 -30.39 -33.68
N THR A 10 -12.82 -30.81 -32.82
CA THR A 10 -13.39 -29.93 -31.77
C THR A 10 -12.40 -29.61 -30.65
N HIS A 11 -11.43 -30.49 -30.39
CA HIS A 11 -10.38 -30.24 -29.41
C HIS A 11 -9.36 -29.22 -29.92
N ASP A 12 -8.94 -29.36 -31.19
CA ASP A 12 -8.01 -28.43 -31.85
C ASP A 12 -8.61 -27.02 -31.98
N GLU A 13 -9.92 -26.91 -32.23
CA GLU A 13 -10.60 -25.62 -32.30
C GLU A 13 -10.65 -24.91 -30.94
N ARG A 14 -11.01 -25.63 -29.88
CA ARG A 14 -10.99 -25.09 -28.51
C ARG A 14 -9.58 -24.68 -28.08
N LEU A 15 -8.56 -25.42 -28.48
CA LEU A 15 -7.17 -25.10 -28.18
C LEU A 15 -6.77 -23.77 -28.84
N ARG A 16 -7.12 -23.57 -30.12
CA ARG A 16 -6.86 -22.32 -30.84
C ARG A 16 -7.59 -21.12 -30.25
N ASP A 17 -8.83 -21.29 -29.84
CA ASP A 17 -9.59 -20.22 -29.18
C ASP A 17 -8.95 -19.81 -27.85
N LEU A 18 -8.50 -20.79 -27.07
CA LEU A 18 -7.79 -20.55 -25.80
C LEU A 18 -6.46 -19.83 -26.01
N GLU A 19 -5.68 -20.24 -27.03
CA GLU A 19 -4.43 -19.55 -27.40
C GLU A 19 -4.69 -18.10 -27.85
N ALA A 20 -5.73 -17.87 -28.64
CA ALA A 20 -6.11 -16.54 -29.09
C ALA A 20 -6.60 -15.65 -27.94
N GLU A 21 -7.26 -16.21 -26.94
CA GLU A 21 -7.67 -15.51 -25.72
C GLU A 21 -6.47 -15.20 -24.82
N ALA A 22 -5.58 -16.16 -24.59
CA ALA A 22 -4.35 -15.96 -23.83
C ALA A 22 -3.49 -14.84 -24.43
N PHE A 23 -3.39 -14.79 -25.77
CA PHE A 23 -2.67 -13.73 -26.47
C PHE A 23 -3.32 -12.35 -26.30
N ARG A 24 -4.66 -12.27 -26.33
CA ARG A 24 -5.40 -11.02 -26.08
C ARG A 24 -5.19 -10.54 -24.64
N THR A 25 -5.33 -11.44 -23.67
CA THR A 25 -5.09 -11.13 -22.25
C THR A 25 -3.64 -10.69 -21.99
N GLY A 26 -2.66 -11.37 -22.61
CA GLY A 26 -1.25 -10.98 -22.51
C GLY A 26 -0.99 -9.57 -23.05
N ARG A 27 -1.64 -9.20 -24.15
CA ARG A 27 -1.53 -7.84 -24.71
C ARG A 27 -2.15 -6.78 -23.80
N THR A 28 -3.35 -7.03 -23.27
CA THR A 28 -3.99 -6.12 -22.31
C THR A 28 -3.16 -5.93 -21.04
N LEU A 29 -2.55 -7.01 -20.53
CA LEU A 29 -1.62 -6.91 -19.39
C LEU A 29 -0.38 -6.08 -19.71
N ALA A 30 0.17 -6.21 -20.93
CA ALA A 30 1.29 -5.39 -21.37
C ALA A 30 0.90 -3.91 -21.52
N GLU A 31 -0.26 -3.63 -22.12
CA GLU A 31 -0.81 -2.28 -22.29
C GLU A 31 -1.04 -1.57 -20.94
N HIS A 32 -1.46 -2.31 -19.92
CA HIS A 32 -1.75 -1.76 -18.59
C HIS A 32 -0.56 -1.83 -17.62
N GLY A 33 0.54 -2.49 -18.01
CA GLY A 33 1.70 -2.73 -17.15
C GLY A 33 2.40 -1.44 -16.72
N GLU A 34 2.59 -0.50 -17.66
CA GLU A 34 3.19 0.81 -17.35
C GLU A 34 2.30 1.65 -16.43
N GLN A 35 0.97 1.63 -16.64
CA GLN A 35 0.03 2.31 -15.75
C GLN A 35 0.06 1.73 -14.33
N LEU A 36 0.10 0.41 -14.19
CA LEU A 36 0.22 -0.24 -12.88
C LEU A 36 1.54 0.09 -12.20
N ALA A 37 2.64 0.17 -12.95
CA ALA A 37 3.94 0.59 -12.43
C ALA A 37 3.90 2.06 -11.93
N MET A 38 3.29 2.96 -12.71
CA MET A 38 3.11 4.36 -12.30
C MET A 38 2.24 4.48 -11.04
N ILE A 39 1.12 3.75 -10.96
CA ILE A 39 0.26 3.75 -9.76
C ILE A 39 1.04 3.26 -8.53
N ARG A 40 1.86 2.21 -8.68
CA ARG A 40 2.69 1.70 -7.58
C ARG A 40 3.70 2.75 -7.09
N GLU A 41 4.33 3.48 -8.01
CA GLU A 41 5.29 4.53 -7.64
C GLU A 41 4.61 5.73 -6.97
N GLN A 42 3.44 6.13 -7.47
CA GLN A 42 2.61 7.16 -6.85
C GLN A 42 2.19 6.77 -5.43
N GLN A 43 1.75 5.52 -5.23
CA GLN A 43 1.40 5.01 -3.90
C GLN A 43 2.60 5.00 -2.96
N ARG A 44 3.77 4.53 -3.41
CA ARG A 44 5.01 4.54 -2.62
C ARG A 44 5.37 5.95 -2.16
N THR A 45 5.29 6.92 -3.07
CA THR A 45 5.55 8.33 -2.76
C THR A 45 4.53 8.88 -1.78
N ALA A 46 3.24 8.59 -1.96
CA ALA A 46 2.17 9.04 -1.08
C ALA A 46 2.35 8.50 0.36
N PHE A 47 2.67 7.22 0.53
CA PHE A 47 2.96 6.64 1.84
C PHE A 47 4.19 7.25 2.49
N GLY A 48 5.29 7.45 1.74
CA GLY A 48 6.48 8.12 2.27
C GLY A 48 6.21 9.57 2.75
N ASN A 49 5.32 10.29 2.05
CA ASN A 49 4.90 11.63 2.47
C ASN A 49 4.06 11.60 3.75
N ILE A 50 3.20 10.60 3.92
CA ILE A 50 2.41 10.39 5.15
C ILE A 50 3.34 10.11 6.34
N ASP A 51 4.33 9.25 6.16
CA ASP A 51 5.31 8.93 7.21
C ASP A 51 6.12 10.17 7.60
N SER A 52 6.60 10.93 6.61
CA SER A 52 7.33 12.18 6.84
C SER A 52 6.49 13.22 7.59
N LEU A 53 5.18 13.31 7.29
CA LEU A 53 4.26 14.17 8.02
C LEU A 53 4.07 13.70 9.46
N ALA A 54 3.89 12.38 9.65
CA ALA A 54 3.74 11.76 10.96
C ALA A 54 4.97 12.03 11.85
N ASP A 55 6.18 11.95 11.29
CA ASP A 55 7.42 12.32 11.97
C ASP A 55 7.42 13.80 12.37
N ALA A 56 7.07 14.70 11.45
CA ALA A 56 7.08 16.15 11.68
C ALA A 56 6.11 16.59 12.79
N ILE A 57 4.96 15.90 12.94
CA ILE A 57 3.99 16.18 14.02
C ILE A 57 4.26 15.37 15.29
N GLY A 58 5.38 14.64 15.36
CA GLY A 58 5.75 13.84 16.53
C GLY A 58 4.82 12.65 16.78
N ALA A 59 4.19 12.12 15.74
CA ALA A 59 3.30 10.97 15.77
C ALA A 59 3.70 9.87 14.75
N PRO A 60 4.96 9.40 14.72
CA PRO A 60 5.42 8.34 13.82
C PRO A 60 4.53 7.11 13.96
N GLY A 61 4.28 6.43 12.84
CA GLY A 61 3.40 5.26 12.74
C GLY A 61 3.77 4.13 13.71
N ASP A 62 5.04 4.06 14.10
CA ASP A 62 5.57 3.01 14.98
C ASP A 62 5.36 3.28 16.47
N ARG A 63 5.04 4.52 16.86
CA ARG A 63 4.79 4.86 18.26
C ARG A 63 3.37 4.51 18.65
N SER A 64 3.24 3.62 19.63
CA SER A 64 2.00 3.33 20.33
C SER A 64 1.40 4.63 20.90
N ILE A 65 0.07 4.64 21.09
CA ILE A 65 -0.63 5.76 21.75
C ILE A 65 0.00 6.09 23.11
N THR A 66 0.48 5.08 23.84
CA THR A 66 1.17 5.25 25.12
C THR A 66 2.46 6.05 24.99
N GLU A 67 3.29 5.77 23.99
CA GLU A 67 4.55 6.50 23.74
C GLU A 67 4.30 7.94 23.28
N ARG A 68 3.21 8.17 22.53
CA ARG A 68 2.78 9.51 22.14
C ARG A 68 2.34 10.32 23.35
N LEU A 69 1.54 9.73 24.25
CA LEU A 69 1.08 10.37 25.48
C LEU A 69 2.24 10.65 26.46
N ASP A 70 3.18 9.72 26.63
CA ASP A 70 4.41 9.93 27.45
C ASP A 70 5.24 11.10 26.93
N THR A 71 5.42 11.18 25.60
CA THR A 71 6.15 12.30 24.98
C THR A 71 5.44 13.63 25.22
N MET A 72 4.11 13.68 25.04
CA MET A 72 3.31 14.88 25.29
C MET A 72 3.38 15.32 26.75
N GLU A 73 3.29 14.38 27.70
CA GLU A 73 3.43 14.65 29.13
C GLU A 73 4.79 15.28 29.47
N ARG A 74 5.88 14.70 28.95
CA ARG A 74 7.25 15.23 29.17
C ARG A 74 7.44 16.63 28.61
N VAL A 75 6.88 16.91 27.42
CA VAL A 75 6.92 18.25 26.81
C VAL A 75 6.14 19.25 27.66
N LEU A 76 4.95 18.89 28.13
CA LEU A 76 4.13 19.74 28.99
C LEU A 76 4.82 20.02 30.33
N PHE A 77 5.46 19.03 30.95
CA PHE A 77 6.27 19.20 32.15
C PHE A 77 7.46 20.16 31.94
N ALA A 78 8.19 20.00 30.84
CA ALA A 78 9.32 20.87 30.50
C ALA A 78 8.86 22.32 30.27
N LEU A 79 7.74 22.49 29.57
CA LEU A 79 7.13 23.79 29.31
C LEU A 79 6.66 24.46 30.61
N ALA A 80 6.01 23.72 31.50
CA ALA A 80 5.60 24.23 32.81
C ALA A 80 6.81 24.73 33.61
N ARG A 81 7.89 23.94 33.68
CA ARG A 81 9.12 24.36 34.36
C ARG A 81 9.77 25.59 33.72
N ALA A 82 9.78 25.69 32.39
CA ALA A 82 10.28 26.86 31.68
C ALA A 82 9.45 28.13 31.97
N GLN A 83 8.17 27.97 32.31
CA GLN A 83 7.28 29.06 32.74
C GLN A 83 7.32 29.32 34.25
N GLY A 84 8.18 28.63 35.01
CA GLY A 84 8.26 28.74 36.46
C GLY A 84 7.08 28.09 37.20
N ILE A 85 6.25 27.32 36.51
CA ILE A 85 5.17 26.52 37.08
C ILE A 85 5.78 25.23 37.61
N ASN A 86 5.46 24.85 38.85
CA ASN A 86 5.82 23.53 39.35
C ASN A 86 4.82 22.48 38.84
N PRO A 87 5.18 21.63 37.87
CA PRO A 87 4.26 20.61 37.36
C PRO A 87 3.95 19.53 38.41
N ASP A 88 4.83 19.34 39.39
CA ASP A 88 4.66 18.36 40.47
C ASP A 88 3.61 18.82 41.51
N ALA A 89 3.09 20.05 41.40
CA ALA A 89 2.04 20.59 42.26
C ALA A 89 0.61 20.41 41.68
N LEU A 90 0.48 19.86 40.47
CA LEU A 90 -0.80 19.64 39.78
C LEU A 90 -1.30 18.18 39.88
N GLY A 91 -0.59 17.32 40.62
CA GLY A 91 -0.91 15.90 40.83
C GLY A 91 -1.70 15.64 42.11
#